data_AF-A0A6F8VCS3-F1
#
_entry.id   AF-A0A6F8VCS3-F1
#
_cell.length_a   1.000
_cell.length_b   1.000
_cell.length_c   1.000
_cell.angle_alpha   90.00
_cell.angle_beta   90.00
_cell.angle_gamma   90.00
#
_symmetry.space_group_name_H-M   'P 1'
#
loop_
_entity.id
_entity.type
_entity.pdbx_description
1 polymer ?
#
loop_
_entity_poly.entity_id
_entity_poly.type
_entity_poly.pdbx_seq_one_letter_code
_entity_poly.pdbx_strand_id
1 'polypeptide(L)' 'MNVNMNTSTALTSVAGQSTGDAANIAVLKKAMEIEAQNALQLVNSISTPEKTSANLPPNLGQNVNTTA' A
#
# COMPACT_ATOMS: atom_id res chain seq x y z
N MET A 1 20.40 43.12 27.70
CA MET A 1 19.85 41.92 28.34
C MET A 1 18.62 41.46 27.55
N ASN A 2 18.79 40.82 26.37
CA ASN A 2 17.66 40.42 25.50
C ASN A 2 17.90 39.13 24.71
N VAL A 3 18.91 38.34 25.06
CA VAL A 3 19.27 37.11 24.32
C VAL A 3 18.25 35.98 24.50
N ASN A 4 17.40 36.05 25.53
CA ASN A 4 16.40 35.01 25.85
C ASN A 4 15.10 35.06 25.02
N MET A 5 14.75 36.20 24.43
CA MET A 5 13.48 36.33 23.70
C MET A 5 13.59 35.75 22.28
N ASN A 6 14.72 35.99 21.60
CA ASN A 6 15.00 35.43 20.27
C ASN A 6 15.18 33.90 20.31
N THR A 7 15.85 33.37 21.34
CA THR A 7 16.04 31.92 21.51
C THR A 7 14.74 31.18 21.80
N SER A 8 13.81 31.79 22.55
CA SER A 8 12.50 31.19 22.85
C SER A 8 11.57 31.16 21.62
N THR A 9 11.58 32.21 20.80
CA THR A 9 10.82 32.24 19.53
C THR A 9 11.39 31.26 18.51
N ALA A 10 12.72 31.14 18.42
CA ALA A 10 13.40 30.20 17.54
C ALA A 10 13.11 28.73 17.94
N LEU A 11 13.12 28.43 19.24
CA LEU A 11 12.79 27.09 19.73
C LEU A 11 11.33 26.73 19.46
N THR A 12 10.41 27.68 19.63
CA THR A 12 8.99 27.49 19.30
C THR A 12 8.77 27.23 17.81
N SER A 13 9.47 27.97 16.93
CA SER A 13 9.39 27.74 15.48
C SER A 13 9.95 26.38 15.07
N VAL A 14 11.06 25.94 15.67
CA VAL A 14 11.66 24.62 15.38
C VAL A 14 10.75 23.48 15.85
N ALA A 15 10.17 23.60 17.05
CA ALA A 15 9.23 22.60 17.58
C ALA A 15 7.94 22.50 16.73
N GLY A 16 7.41 23.64 16.27
CA GLY A 16 6.27 23.67 15.35
C GLY A 16 6.59 23.03 13.99
N GLN A 17 7.79 23.28 13.47
CA GLN A 17 8.26 22.69 12.21
C GLN A 17 8.42 21.17 12.31
N SER A 18 9.09 20.68 13.36
CA SER A 18 9.25 19.24 13.61
C SER A 18 7.91 18.51 13.76
N THR A 19 6.90 19.18 14.33
CA THR A 19 5.55 18.63 14.47
C THR A 19 4.85 18.53 13.10
N GLY A 20 4.99 19.56 12.26
CA GLY A 20 4.46 19.54 10.89
C GLY A 20 5.11 18.44 10.03
N ASP A 21 6.42 18.28 10.15
CA ASP A 21 7.16 17.24 9.42
C ASP A 21 6.75 15.82 9.87
N ALA A 22 6.59 15.61 11.17
CA ALA A 22 6.12 14.33 11.70
C ALA A 22 4.70 13.98 11.22
N ALA A 23 3.80 14.97 11.17
CA ALA A 23 2.45 14.78 10.65
C ALA A 23 2.45 14.45 9.16
N ASN A 24 3.26 15.16 8.35
CA ASN A 24 3.40 14.89 6.92
C ASN A 24 3.92 13.47 6.64
N ILE A 25 4.93 13.02 7.39
CA ILE A 25 5.46 11.66 7.29
C ILE A 25 4.39 10.63 7.72
N ALA A 26 3.64 10.91 8.79
CA ALA A 26 2.56 10.02 9.24
C ALA A 26 1.45 9.87 8.19
N VAL A 27 1.06 10.96 7.53
CA VAL A 27 0.09 10.94 6.42
C VAL A 27 0.64 10.17 5.23
N LEU A 28 1.90 10.40 4.84
CA LEU A 28 2.55 9.64 3.76
C LEU A 28 2.59 8.14 4.06
N LYS A 29 2.97 7.76 5.29
CA LYS A 29 2.96 6.36 5.73
C LYS A 29 1.56 5.76 5.66
N LYS A 30 0.54 6.49 6.10
CA LYS A 30 -0.84 6.04 6.03
C LYS A 30 -1.31 5.86 4.58
N ALA A 31 -0.93 6.76 3.68
CA ALA A 31 -1.25 6.64 2.26
C ALA A 31 -0.62 5.38 1.66
N MET A 32 0.65 5.10 1.95
CA MET A 32 1.33 3.87 1.53
C MET A 32 0.67 2.61 2.11
N GLU A 33 0.27 2.63 3.38
CA GLU A 33 -0.45 1.52 4.01
C GLU A 33 -1.80 1.25 3.33
N ILE A 34 -2.55 2.30 2.98
CA ILE A 34 -3.83 2.17 2.27
C ILE A 34 -3.61 1.59 0.87
N GLU A 35 -2.60 2.06 0.14
CA GLU A 35 -2.25 1.55 -1.19
C GLU A 35 -1.90 0.05 -1.13
N ALA A 36 -1.07 -0.34 -0.16
CA ALA A 36 -0.70 -1.74 0.06
C ALA A 36 -1.92 -2.62 0.39
N GLN A 37 -2.83 -2.13 1.25
CA GLN A 37 -4.05 -2.86 1.60
C GLN A 37 -4.99 -3.03 0.40
N ASN A 38 -5.14 -1.99 -0.43
CA ASN A 38 -5.94 -2.04 -1.65
C ASN A 38 -5.33 -2.99 -2.69
N ALA A 39 -4.01 -2.97 -2.86
CA ALA A 39 -3.31 -3.89 -3.74
C ALA A 39 -3.52 -5.35 -3.31
N LEU A 40 -3.44 -5.64 -2.01
CA LEU A 40 -3.71 -6.99 -1.48
C LEU A 40 -5.17 -7.40 -1.67
N GLN A 41 -6.14 -6.50 -1.48
CA GLN A 41 -7.55 -6.78 -1.74
C GLN A 41 -7.79 -7.12 -3.22
N LEU A 42 -7.16 -6.39 -4.14
CA LEU A 42 -7.24 -6.70 -5.57
C LEU A 42 -6.62 -8.07 -5.88
N VAL A 43 -5.45 -8.38 -5.33
CA VAL A 43 -4.80 -9.69 -5.47
C VAL A 43 -5.61 -10.82 -4.84
N ASN A 44 -6.40 -10.55 -3.79
CA ASN A 44 -7.28 -11.57 -3.23
C ASN A 44 -8.61 -11.68 -4.00
N SER A 45 -9.00 -10.64 -4.74
CA SER A 45 -10.24 -10.60 -5.53
C SER A 45 -10.16 -11.38 -6.85
N ILE A 46 -8.94 -11.68 -7.32
CA ILE A 46 -8.75 -12.65 -8.40
C ILE A 46 -9.15 -14.03 -7.85
N SER A 47 -10.43 -14.35 -8.06
CA SER A 47 -10.92 -15.71 -7.99
C SER A 47 -10.01 -16.53 -8.90
N THR A 48 -9.31 -17.53 -8.34
CA THR A 48 -8.59 -18.50 -9.17
C THR A 48 -9.55 -18.93 -10.27
N PRO A 49 -9.20 -18.82 -11.56
CA PRO A 49 -10.08 -19.32 -12.59
C PRO A 49 -10.35 -20.78 -12.23
N GLU A 50 -11.61 -21.08 -11.87
CA GLU A 50 -12.13 -22.43 -11.76
C GLU A 50 -11.54 -23.17 -12.95
N LYS A 51 -10.60 -24.09 -12.70
CA LYS A 51 -9.88 -24.78 -13.75
C LYS A 51 -10.97 -25.41 -14.62
N THR A 52 -11.21 -24.84 -15.79
CA THR A 52 -12.36 -25.12 -16.65
C THR A 52 -12.16 -26.44 -17.36
N SER A 53 -11.92 -27.50 -16.60
CA SER A 53 -12.02 -28.89 -17.04
C SER A 53 -13.49 -29.34 -17.13
N ALA A 54 -14.44 -28.45 -16.78
CA ALA A 54 -15.87 -28.77 -16.72
C ALA A 54 -16.56 -28.95 -18.08
N ASN A 55 -15.88 -28.70 -19.22
CA ASN A 55 -16.54 -28.73 -20.53
C ASN A 55 -15.72 -29.37 -21.66
N LEU A 56 -14.76 -30.24 -21.34
CA LEU A 56 -13.93 -30.88 -22.37
C LEU A 56 -14.62 -32.17 -22.88
N PRO A 57 -14.82 -32.31 -24.21
CA PRO A 57 -15.33 -33.54 -24.80
C PRO A 57 -14.47 -34.77 -24.46
N PRO A 58 -15.04 -35.99 -24.45
CA PRO A 58 -14.34 -37.21 -24.03
C PRO A 58 -13.07 -37.56 -24.82
N ASN A 59 -12.87 -36.95 -25.99
CA ASN A 59 -11.74 -37.18 -26.89
C ASN A 59 -10.68 -36.07 -26.85
N LEU A 60 -10.81 -35.06 -25.98
CA LEU A 60 -9.82 -34.00 -25.83
C LEU A 60 -8.80 -34.38 -24.73
N GLY A 61 -7.50 -34.30 -25.02
CA GLY A 61 -6.42 -34.67 -24.07
C GLY A 61 -5.69 -35.97 -24.39
N GLN A 62 -6.15 -36.77 -25.36
CA GLN A 62 -5.52 -38.07 -25.70
C GLN A 62 -4.10 -37.94 -26.26
N ASN A 63 -3.79 -36.83 -26.93
CA ASN A 63 -2.47 -36.58 -27.54
C ASN A 63 -1.91 -35.18 -27.22
N VAL A 64 -2.56 -34.41 -26.34
CA VAL A 64 -2.20 -33.01 -26.06
C VAL A 64 -2.33 -32.71 -24.56
N ASN A 65 -1.34 -32.07 -23.97
CA ASN A 65 -1.41 -31.60 -22.58
C ASN A 65 -2.30 -30.35 -22.53
N THR A 66 -3.52 -30.48 -22.01
CA THR A 66 -4.50 -29.38 -21.88
C THR A 66 -4.47 -28.72 -20.50
N THR A 67 -3.41 -28.92 -19.73
CA THR A 67 -3.26 -28.32 -18.40
C THR A 67 -2.60 -26.95 -18.54
N ALA A 68 -3.34 -25.88 -18.24
CA ALA A 68 -2.80 -24.55 -17.97
C ALA A 68 -2.29 -24.45 -16.53
#